data_AF-A0A7J2IXA9-F1
#
_entry.id   AF-A0A7J2IXA9-F1
#
_cell.length_a   1.000
_cell.length_b   1.000
_cell.length_c   1.000
_cell.angle_alpha   90.00
_cell.angle_beta   90.00
_cell.angle_gamma   90.00
#
_symmetry.space_group_name_H-M   'P 1'
#
loop_
_entity.id
_entity.type
_entity.pdbx_description
1 polymer ?
#
loop_
_entity_poly.entity_id
_entity_poly.type
_entity_poly.pdbx_seq_one_letter_code
_entity_poly.pdbx_strand_id
1 'polypeptide(L)' 'MSRRGDAGVARIEGLIIFVPGTRPGQHVKIRIIKVGRNYAIAQVI' A
#
# COMPACT_ATOMS: atom_id res chain seq x y z
N MET A 1 -8.57 7.13 -15.74
CA MET A 1 -8.48 7.64 -14.36
C MET A 1 -9.05 6.58 -13.43
N SER A 2 -8.21 5.77 -12.77
CA SER A 2 -8.69 4.80 -11.79
C SER A 2 -9.36 5.58 -10.67
N ARG A 3 -10.56 5.16 -10.26
CA ARG A 3 -11.48 5.85 -9.33
C ARG A 3 -10.96 5.89 -7.87
N ARG A 4 -9.64 5.75 -7.68
CA ARG A 4 -8.87 5.59 -6.44
C ARG A 4 -7.42 6.05 -6.64
N GLY A 5 -7.21 7.26 -7.17
CA GLY A 5 -5.87 7.84 -7.35
C GLY A 5 -5.13 8.14 -6.04
N ASP A 6 -5.80 8.04 -4.89
CA ASP A 6 -5.28 8.46 -3.58
C ASP A 6 -4.58 7.34 -2.79
N ALA A 7 -4.66 6.10 -3.24
CA ALA A 7 -4.03 4.98 -2.55
C ALA A 7 -2.63 4.74 -3.12
N GLY A 8 -1.58 5.04 -2.34
CA GLY A 8 -0.23 4.65 -2.70
C GLY A 8 -0.08 3.13 -2.71
N VAL A 9 0.77 2.65 -3.61
CA VAL A 9 0.98 1.22 -3.83
C VAL A 9 2.44 0.90 -3.56
N ALA A 10 2.67 -0.05 -2.66
CA ALA A 10 3.98 -0.64 -2.42
C ALA A 10 4.02 -2.07 -2.97
N ARG A 11 5.20 -2.53 -3.37
CA ARG A 11 5.43 -3.91 -3.78
C ARG A 11 6.58 -4.47 -2.96
N ILE A 12 6.31 -5.53 -2.22
CA ILE A 12 7.31 -6.23 -1.39
C ILE A 12 7.27 -7.70 -1.81
N GLU A 13 8.39 -8.23 -2.29
CA GLU A 13 8.53 -9.65 -2.69
C GLU A 13 7.43 -10.15 -3.64
N GLY A 14 6.96 -9.29 -4.55
CA GLY A 14 5.88 -9.65 -5.48
C GLY A 14 4.46 -9.48 -4.93
N LEU A 15 4.28 -9.26 -3.63
CA LEU A 15 3.00 -8.94 -3.02
C LEU A 15 2.67 -7.45 -3.19
N ILE A 16 1.47 -7.16 -3.70
CA ILE A 16 0.96 -5.80 -3.85
C ILE A 16 0.37 -5.35 -2.51
N ILE A 17 0.81 -4.21 -2.01
CA ILE A 17 0.39 -3.66 -0.73
C ILE A 17 -0.21 -2.28 -0.95
N PHE A 18 -1.48 -2.11 -0.58
CA PHE A 18 -2.16 -0.81 -0.64
C PHE A 18 -1.91 -0.03 0.65
N VAL A 19 -1.37 1.18 0.51
CA VAL A 19 -1.04 2.09 1.61
C VAL A 19 -1.66 3.47 1.32
N PRO A 20 -2.89 3.74 1.80
CA PRO A 20 -3.56 5.01 1.57
C PRO A 20 -2.78 6.18 2.18
N GLY A 21 -2.84 7.36 1.54
CA GLY A 21 -2.18 8.57 2.03
C GLY A 21 -0.66 8.61 1.82
N THR A 22 -0.12 7.72 0.97
CA THR A 22 1.29 7.75 0.58
C THR A 22 1.49 8.19 -0.85
N ARG A 23 2.67 8.74 -1.14
CA ARG A 23 3.08 9.21 -2.48
C ARG A 23 4.25 8.39 -3.02
N PRO A 24 4.40 8.27 -4.35
CA PRO A 24 5.59 7.64 -4.94
C PRO A 24 6.90 8.28 -4.42
N GLY A 25 7.89 7.47 -4.09
CA GLY A 25 9.20 7.92 -3.56
C GLY A 25 9.22 8.23 -2.05
N GLN A 26 8.08 8.13 -1.36
CA GLN A 26 8.02 8.33 0.09
C GLN A 26 8.52 7.09 0.84
N HIS A 27 9.53 7.26 1.69
CA HIS A 27 10.00 6.22 2.62
C HIS A 27 9.30 6.37 3.97
N VAL A 28 8.42 5.44 4.29
CA VAL A 28 7.68 5.40 5.57
C VAL A 28 7.69 4.00 6.13
N LYS A 29 7.57 3.90 7.46
CA LYS A 29 7.25 2.62 8.08
C LYS A 29 5.75 2.37 7.96
N ILE A 30 5.38 1.14 7.66
CA ILE A 30 3.98 0.73 7.50
C ILE A 30 3.69 -0.48 8.38
N ARG A 31 2.45 -0.58 8.85
CA ARG A 31 1.93 -1.75 9.56
C ARG A 31 0.88 -2.43 8.70
N ILE A 32 1.06 -3.72 8.42
CA ILE A 32 0.06 -4.54 7.72
C ILE A 32 -1.13 -4.74 8.66
N ILE A 33 -2.33 -4.41 8.16
CA ILE A 33 -3.59 -4.55 8.91
C ILE A 33 -4.50 -5.65 8.33
N LYS A 34 -4.29 -6.04 7.06
CA LYS A 34 -5.03 -7.12 6.42
C LYS A 34 -4.20 -7.77 5.31
N VAL A 35 -4.21 -9.10 5.25
CA VAL A 35 -3.64 -9.88 4.14
C VAL A 35 -4.78 -10.57 3.41
N GLY A 36 -4.85 -10.38 2.10
CA GLY A 36 -5.75 -11.07 1.18
C GLY A 36 -4.99 -12.07 0.31
N ARG A 37 -5.69 -12.69 -0.63
CA ARG A 37 -5.13 -13.78 -1.45
C ARG A 37 -3.94 -13.34 -2.33
N ASN A 38 -4.01 -12.14 -2.92
CA ASN A 38 -3.01 -11.61 -3.85
C ASN A 38 -2.52 -10.20 -3.48
N TYR A 39 -2.97 -9.66 -2.34
CA TYR A 39 -2.65 -8.30 -1.91
C TYR A 39 -2.69 -8.17 -0.40
N ALA A 40 -2.08 -7.12 0.13
CA ALA A 40 -2.24 -6.70 1.52
C ALA A 40 -2.69 -5.24 1.61
N ILE A 41 -3.24 -4.86 2.76
CA ILE A 41 -3.54 -3.48 3.13
C ILE A 41 -2.70 -3.13 4.35
N ALA A 42 -2.09 -1.96 4.33
CA ALA A 42 -1.29 -1.45 5.42
C ALA A 42 -1.61 0.03 5.69
N GLN A 43 -1.23 0.51 6.86
CA GLN A 43 -1.32 1.92 7.25
C GLN A 43 0.07 2.45 7.63
N VAL A 44 0.30 3.74 7.41
CA VAL A 44 1.51 4.44 7.85
C VAL A 44 1.53 4.51 9.38
N ILE A 45 2.71 4.36 9.98
CA ILE A 45 2.99 4.61 11.40
C ILE A 45 3.93 5.79 11.57
#